data_AF-A0A8S3S9M7-F1
#
_entry.id   AF-A0A8S3S9M7-F1
#
_cell.length_a   1.000
_cell.length_b   1.000
_cell.length_c   1.000
_cell.angle_alpha   90.00
_cell.angle_beta   90.00
_cell.angle_gamma   90.00
#
_symmetry.space_group_name_H-M   'P 1'
#
loop_
_entity.id
_entity.type
_entity.pdbx_description
1 polymer ?
#
loop_
_entity_poly.entity_id
_entity_poly.type
_entity_poly.pdbx_seq_one_letter_code
_entity_poly.pdbx_strand_id
1 'polypeptide(L)'
;MVSTTDLPTKECRNSLSARTQPDVVSELIEKEVFKGFLYGPFKDPPFQKYRVSPIGIAEGKYSGKKRLILDLSSPHNDDKHLSINDLIDKQDCSMSYVRIDDAIDVILKFGRNSWLCKFDISDAFKNCPIIPSQWPLFCIKWEKMYYFYVRLTFGCRSSPKIFDHLSQAVCHIAENNYKVDSILHLLDGFLTIDAGA
;
A
#
# COMPACT_ATOMS: atom_id res chain seq x y z
N MET A 1 8.24 -5.72 8.17
CA MET A 1 8.38 -4.50 9.00
C MET A 1 9.85 -4.24 9.21
N VAL A 2 10.27 -2.98 9.39
CA VAL A 2 11.70 -2.68 9.60
C VAL A 2 12.15 -3.24 10.95
N SER A 3 13.28 -3.95 10.98
CA SER A 3 13.83 -4.58 12.20
C SER A 3 14.52 -3.59 13.13
N THR A 4 15.16 -2.55 12.59
CA THR A 4 15.85 -1.49 13.34
C THR A 4 15.19 -0.13 13.13
N THR A 5 14.64 0.45 14.20
CA THR A 5 14.01 1.78 14.15
C THR A 5 14.94 2.93 14.53
N ASP A 6 16.15 2.63 15.03
CA ASP A 6 17.14 3.65 15.39
C ASP A 6 17.94 4.12 14.17
N LEU A 7 17.26 4.86 13.28
CA LEU A 7 17.86 5.45 12.09
C LEU A 7 18.13 6.94 12.31
N PRO A 8 19.23 7.48 11.75
CA PRO A 8 19.46 8.91 11.80
C PRO A 8 18.39 9.65 11.00
N THR A 9 18.07 10.87 11.45
CA THR A 9 17.16 11.75 10.74
C THR A 9 17.65 12.01 9.33
N LYS A 10 16.77 11.88 8.35
CA LYS A 10 17.07 12.14 6.94
C LYS A 10 15.83 12.66 6.24
N GLU A 11 16.00 13.73 5.48
CA GLU A 11 14.97 14.27 4.61
C GLU A 11 15.40 14.18 3.15
N CYS A 12 14.58 13.50 2.35
CA CYS A 12 14.79 13.35 0.94
C CYS A 12 13.87 14.32 0.17
N ARG A 13 14.35 14.83 -0.97
CA ARG A 13 13.62 15.79 -1.78
C ARG A 13 12.51 15.08 -2.57
N ASN A 14 11.29 15.64 -2.53
CA ASN A 14 10.14 15.16 -3.31
C ASN A 14 10.45 15.01 -4.80
N SER A 15 9.80 14.08 -5.48
CA SER A 15 10.05 13.77 -6.89
C SER A 15 9.73 14.96 -7.81
N LEU A 16 10.20 14.92 -9.05
CA LEU A 16 9.79 15.92 -10.04
C LEU A 16 8.27 15.91 -10.27
N SER A 17 7.64 14.72 -10.31
CA SER A 17 6.20 14.59 -10.58
C SER A 17 5.32 15.25 -9.52
N ALA A 18 5.76 15.27 -8.26
CA ALA A 18 5.08 16.02 -7.20
C ALA A 18 5.31 17.53 -7.35
N ARG A 19 6.54 17.96 -7.62
CA ARG A 19 6.89 19.40 -7.70
C ARG A 19 6.26 20.12 -8.89
N THR A 20 5.96 19.41 -9.98
CA THR A 20 5.34 20.00 -11.18
C THR A 20 3.82 20.10 -11.08
N GLN A 21 3.20 19.50 -10.07
CA GLN A 21 1.74 19.46 -9.89
C GLN A 21 1.36 19.73 -8.43
N PRO A 22 1.73 20.90 -7.88
CA PRO A 22 1.60 21.17 -6.46
C PRO A 22 0.14 21.11 -5.97
N ASP A 23 -0.80 21.66 -6.74
CA ASP A 23 -2.23 21.68 -6.38
C ASP A 23 -2.80 20.26 -6.22
N VAL A 24 -2.43 19.35 -7.13
CA VAL A 24 -2.84 17.95 -7.08
C VAL A 24 -2.26 17.25 -5.84
N VAL A 25 -1.01 17.54 -5.50
CA VAL A 25 -0.39 16.97 -4.29
C VAL A 25 -1.10 17.47 -3.03
N SER A 26 -1.36 18.77 -2.93
CA SER A 26 -2.06 19.36 -1.78
C SER A 26 -3.45 18.75 -1.61
N GLU A 27 -4.22 18.60 -2.69
CA GLU A 27 -5.54 17.95 -2.67
C GLU A 27 -5.46 16.47 -2.23
N LEU A 28 -4.47 15.72 -2.73
CA LEU A 28 -4.29 14.32 -2.35
C LEU A 28 -3.86 14.17 -0.89
N ILE A 29 -3.01 15.06 -0.38
CA ILE A 29 -2.62 15.09 1.04
C ILE A 29 -3.83 15.40 1.92
N GLU A 30 -4.62 16.41 1.56
CA GLU A 30 -5.84 16.76 2.31
C GLU A 30 -6.80 15.57 2.38
N LYS A 31 -6.99 14.83 1.28
CA LYS A 31 -7.79 13.60 1.26
C LYS A 31 -7.24 12.52 2.19
N GLU A 32 -5.92 12.31 2.22
CA GLU A 32 -5.30 11.33 3.13
C GLU A 32 -5.43 11.75 4.60
N VAL A 33 -5.36 13.05 4.90
CA VAL A 33 -5.59 13.60 6.24
C VAL A 33 -7.05 13.44 6.65
N PHE A 34 -8.00 13.82 5.79
CA PHE A 34 -9.43 13.70 6.03
C PHE A 34 -9.85 12.25 6.31
N LYS A 35 -9.26 11.28 5.60
CA LYS A 35 -9.49 9.84 5.82
C LYS A 35 -8.79 9.29 7.08
N GLY A 36 -7.97 10.09 7.76
CA GLY A 36 -7.22 9.66 8.94
C GLY A 36 -6.07 8.69 8.64
N PHE A 37 -5.58 8.67 7.40
CA PHE A 37 -4.43 7.84 7.00
C PHE A 37 -3.10 8.55 7.26
N LEU A 38 -3.11 9.88 7.13
CA LEU A 38 -1.98 10.77 7.27
C LEU A 38 -2.26 11.77 8.38
N TYR A 39 -1.29 12.00 9.27
CA TYR A 39 -1.42 12.95 10.36
C TYR A 39 -0.54 14.17 10.10
N GLY A 40 -1.09 15.35 10.37
CA GLY A 40 -0.49 16.66 10.11
C GLY A 40 -1.58 17.66 9.71
N PRO A 41 -1.22 18.87 9.25
CA PRO A 41 0.14 19.38 9.12
C PRO A 41 0.77 19.77 10.46
N PHE A 42 2.05 19.44 10.66
CA PHE A 42 2.84 19.92 11.79
C PHE A 42 3.88 20.96 11.33
N LYS A 43 4.05 22.05 12.09
CA LYS A 43 5.07 23.07 11.81
C LYS A 43 6.49 22.53 12.01
N ASP A 44 6.65 21.74 13.06
CA ASP A 44 7.89 21.08 13.46
C ASP A 44 7.73 19.56 13.35
N PRO A 45 8.82 18.80 13.11
CA PRO A 45 8.73 17.35 13.04
C PRO A 45 8.23 16.77 14.38
N PRO A 46 7.21 15.89 14.37
CA PRO A 46 6.59 15.39 15.61
C PRO A 46 7.44 14.34 16.34
N PHE A 47 8.61 13.98 15.81
CA PHE A 47 9.49 12.94 16.34
C PHE A 47 10.93 13.45 16.41
N GLN A 48 11.70 12.94 17.38
CA GLN A 48 13.11 13.31 17.55
C GLN A 48 14.02 12.74 16.43
N LYS A 49 13.78 11.49 16.04
CA LYS A 49 14.44 10.80 14.92
C LYS A 49 13.37 10.38 13.91
N TYR A 50 13.53 10.77 12.64
CA TYR A 50 12.51 10.53 11.62
C TYR A 50 13.08 10.46 10.21
N ARG A 51 12.33 9.85 9.29
CA ARG A 51 12.69 9.72 7.88
C ARG A 51 11.60 10.35 7.02
N VAL A 52 11.94 11.44 6.33
CA VAL A 52 11.07 12.04 5.31
C VAL A 52 11.42 11.42 3.97
N SER A 53 10.53 10.58 3.48
CA SER A 53 10.64 9.99 2.14
C SER A 53 10.02 10.91 1.08
N PRO A 54 10.57 10.95 -0.14
CA PRO A 54 10.01 11.73 -1.23
C PRO A 54 8.59 11.28 -1.54
N ILE A 55 7.70 12.24 -1.75
CA ILE A 55 6.43 11.97 -2.41
C ILE A 55 6.53 12.18 -3.92
N GLY A 56 5.72 11.42 -4.64
CA GLY A 56 5.51 11.55 -6.07
C GLY A 56 4.06 11.31 -6.45
N ILE A 57 3.71 11.68 -7.69
CA ILE A 57 2.41 11.35 -8.28
C ILE A 57 2.60 10.22 -9.28
N ALA A 58 1.73 9.22 -9.21
CA ALA A 58 1.50 8.25 -10.27
C ALA A 58 0.08 8.35 -10.80
N GLU A 59 -0.09 8.06 -12.08
CA GLU A 59 -1.37 8.13 -12.77
C GLU A 59 -1.78 6.75 -13.25
N GLY A 60 -3.01 6.34 -12.94
CA GLY A 60 -3.55 5.07 -13.39
C GLY A 60 -3.75 5.06 -14.91
N LYS A 61 -3.04 4.18 -15.60
CA LYS A 61 -3.01 4.07 -17.08
C LYS A 61 -4.39 4.13 -17.76
N TYR A 62 -5.43 3.53 -17.15
CA TYR A 62 -6.78 3.46 -17.73
C TYR A 62 -7.79 4.40 -17.07
N SER A 63 -7.56 4.83 -15.83
CA SER A 63 -8.51 5.67 -15.09
C SER A 63 -8.16 7.16 -15.11
N GLY A 64 -6.91 7.52 -15.47
CA GLY A 64 -6.38 8.88 -15.28
C GLY A 64 -6.29 9.30 -13.81
N LYS A 65 -6.62 8.41 -12.86
CA LYS A 65 -6.67 8.74 -11.44
C LYS A 65 -5.25 8.90 -10.92
N LYS A 66 -4.94 10.09 -10.44
CA LYS A 66 -3.67 10.41 -9.79
C LYS A 66 -3.68 9.92 -8.34
N ARG A 67 -2.55 9.35 -7.92
CA ARG A 67 -2.34 8.81 -6.57
C ARG A 67 -1.01 9.28 -6.05
N LEU A 68 -0.97 9.55 -4.74
CA LEU A 68 0.25 9.86 -4.03
C LEU A 68 1.05 8.56 -3.84
N ILE A 69 2.33 8.58 -4.19
CA ILE A 69 3.27 7.48 -3.94
C ILE A 69 4.36 7.98 -3.02
N LEU A 70 4.74 7.14 -2.06
CA LEU A 70 5.87 7.37 -1.18
C LEU A 70 7.08 6.56 -1.69
N ASP A 71 8.17 7.24 -2.04
CA ASP A 71 9.41 6.57 -2.43
C ASP A 71 10.20 6.14 -1.19
N LEU A 72 9.88 4.96 -0.68
CA LEU A 72 10.58 4.34 0.45
C LEU A 72 11.89 3.65 0.04
N SER A 73 12.24 3.68 -1.24
CA SER A 73 13.55 3.25 -1.75
C SER A 73 14.54 4.41 -1.85
N SER A 74 14.12 5.64 -1.55
CA SER A 74 15.00 6.79 -1.41
C SER A 74 15.67 6.85 -0.02
N PRO A 75 16.92 7.35 0.07
CA PRO A 75 17.78 7.76 -1.04
C PRO A 75 18.32 6.55 -1.83
N HIS A 76 18.41 6.68 -3.15
CA HIS A 76 18.98 5.66 -4.01
C HIS A 76 20.51 5.78 -4.01
N ASN A 77 21.21 4.64 -3.86
CA ASN A 77 22.68 4.56 -3.93
C ASN A 77 23.42 5.47 -2.90
N ASP A 78 22.91 5.58 -1.67
CA ASP A 78 23.55 6.32 -0.58
C ASP A 78 24.14 5.33 0.45
N ASP A 79 25.44 5.06 0.36
CA ASP A 79 26.15 4.11 1.23
C ASP A 79 26.10 4.50 2.72
N LYS A 80 25.79 5.77 3.03
CA LYS A 80 25.71 6.28 4.40
C LYS A 80 24.31 6.20 4.97
N HIS A 81 23.29 6.09 4.12
CA HIS A 81 21.89 6.13 4.51
C HIS A 81 21.07 5.13 3.72
N LEU A 82 20.91 3.94 4.28
CA LEU A 82 19.98 2.94 3.75
C LEU A 82 18.56 3.52 3.63
N SER A 83 17.85 3.12 2.57
CA SER A 83 16.43 3.43 2.40
C SER A 83 15.58 2.56 3.34
N ILE A 84 14.32 2.93 3.55
CA ILE A 84 13.41 2.12 4.38
C ILE A 84 13.23 0.71 3.76
N ASN A 85 13.17 0.63 2.43
CA ASN A 85 13.01 -0.63 1.72
C ASN A 85 14.27 -1.51 1.72
N ASP A 86 15.46 -0.95 1.94
CA ASP A 86 16.71 -1.72 2.08
C ASP A 86 16.81 -2.39 3.46
N LEU A 87 16.11 -1.85 4.45
CA LEU A 87 16.05 -2.38 5.81
C LEU A 87 14.98 -3.46 6.00
N ILE A 88 14.27 -3.83 4.94
CA ILE A 88 13.25 -4.87 4.95
C ILE A 88 13.78 -6.04 4.13
N ASP A 89 13.87 -7.22 4.77
CA ASP A 89 14.30 -8.42 4.08
C ASP A 89 13.34 -8.77 2.94
N LYS A 90 13.91 -9.07 1.78
CA LYS A 90 13.17 -9.49 0.59
C LYS A 90 12.56 -10.87 0.78
N GLN A 91 13.22 -11.75 1.53
CA GLN A 91 12.74 -13.12 1.76
C GLN A 91 11.43 -13.10 2.57
N ASP A 92 11.34 -12.24 3.58
CA ASP A 92 10.13 -12.06 4.41
C ASP A 92 8.93 -11.50 3.64
N CYS A 93 9.17 -10.86 2.50
CA CYS A 93 8.14 -10.23 1.68
C CYS A 93 7.76 -11.07 0.43
N SER A 94 8.25 -12.30 0.31
CA SER A 94 7.95 -13.16 -0.82
C SER A 94 6.49 -13.62 -0.84
N MET A 95 5.88 -13.61 -2.02
CA MET A 95 4.48 -13.99 -2.24
C MET A 95 4.31 -14.73 -3.56
N SER A 96 3.30 -15.60 -3.56
CA SER A 96 2.74 -16.24 -4.76
C SER A 96 1.38 -15.62 -5.02
N TYR A 97 1.14 -15.18 -6.25
CA TYR A 97 -0.16 -14.68 -6.67
C TYR A 97 -0.97 -15.76 -7.36
N VAL A 98 -2.30 -15.65 -7.27
CA VAL A 98 -3.21 -16.41 -8.13
C VAL A 98 -2.91 -16.12 -9.59
N ARG A 99 -3.00 -17.15 -10.43
CA ARG A 99 -2.78 -17.09 -11.87
C ARG A 99 -4.11 -17.02 -12.60
N ILE A 100 -4.03 -16.59 -13.86
CA ILE A 100 -5.19 -16.66 -14.76
C ILE A 100 -5.62 -18.12 -14.96
N ASP A 101 -4.67 -19.04 -15.02
CA ASP A 101 -4.93 -20.48 -15.15
C ASP A 101 -5.79 -21.01 -14.00
N ASP A 102 -5.51 -20.58 -12.76
CA ASP A 102 -6.31 -20.97 -11.58
C ASP A 102 -7.78 -20.52 -11.74
N ALA A 103 -8.01 -19.31 -12.27
CA ALA A 103 -9.35 -18.82 -12.55
C ALA A 103 -10.02 -19.60 -13.70
N ILE A 104 -9.28 -19.93 -14.76
CA ILE A 104 -9.79 -20.74 -15.87
C ILE A 104 -10.21 -22.12 -15.38
N ASP A 105 -9.40 -22.77 -14.55
CA ASP A 105 -9.69 -24.10 -14.01
C ASP A 105 -10.99 -24.09 -13.18
N VAL A 106 -11.21 -23.06 -12.38
CA VAL A 106 -12.46 -22.89 -11.62
C VAL A 106 -13.65 -22.65 -12.55
N ILE A 107 -13.52 -21.78 -13.56
CA ILE A 107 -14.59 -21.51 -14.53
C ILE A 107 -14.96 -22.81 -15.27
N LEU A 108 -13.97 -23.59 -15.70
CA LEU A 108 -14.19 -24.87 -16.36
C LEU A 108 -14.85 -25.90 -15.44
N LYS A 109 -14.50 -25.90 -14.14
CA LYS A 109 -15.11 -26.76 -13.12
C LYS A 109 -16.60 -26.48 -12.94
N PHE A 110 -17.02 -25.22 -12.86
CA PHE A 110 -18.45 -24.87 -12.78
C PHE A 110 -19.16 -24.98 -14.12
N GLY A 111 -18.41 -24.88 -15.22
CA GLY A 111 -18.89 -25.10 -16.56
C GLY A 111 -19.69 -23.94 -17.13
N ARG A 112 -20.46 -24.26 -18.17
CA ARG A 112 -21.27 -23.27 -18.91
C ARG A 112 -22.33 -22.67 -17.99
N ASN A 113 -22.58 -21.38 -18.17
CA ASN A 113 -23.52 -20.55 -17.39
C ASN A 113 -23.03 -20.18 -15.97
N SER A 114 -21.78 -20.47 -15.61
CA SER A 114 -21.19 -19.99 -14.35
C SER A 114 -21.33 -18.47 -14.18
N TRP A 115 -21.57 -18.06 -12.94
CA TRP A 115 -21.66 -16.64 -12.57
C TRP A 115 -20.33 -16.19 -11.99
N LEU A 116 -19.87 -15.01 -12.41
CA LEU A 116 -18.61 -14.42 -11.97
C LEU A 116 -18.91 -13.08 -11.31
N CYS A 117 -18.38 -12.88 -10.10
CA CYS A 117 -18.44 -11.60 -9.42
C CYS A 117 -17.03 -11.12 -9.09
N LYS A 118 -16.71 -9.88 -9.49
CA LYS A 118 -15.43 -9.23 -9.20
C LYS A 118 -15.64 -8.03 -8.31
N PHE A 119 -14.85 -7.93 -7.26
CA PHE A 119 -14.87 -6.78 -6.35
C PHE A 119 -13.44 -6.45 -5.87
N ASP A 120 -13.25 -5.21 -5.40
CA ASP A 120 -11.97 -4.76 -4.85
C ASP A 120 -12.18 -4.13 -3.47
N ILE A 121 -11.18 -4.25 -2.61
CA ILE A 121 -11.12 -3.52 -1.35
C ILE A 121 -10.69 -2.08 -1.63
N SER A 122 -11.54 -1.12 -1.26
CA SER A 122 -11.22 0.30 -1.35
C SER A 122 -10.07 0.69 -0.41
N ASP A 123 -9.26 1.66 -0.84
CA ASP A 123 -8.09 2.14 -0.10
C ASP A 123 -7.16 0.99 0.36
N ALA A 124 -6.83 0.09 -0.58
CA ALA A 124 -5.89 -1.00 -0.37
C ALA A 124 -4.61 -0.55 0.36
N PHE A 125 -4.05 -1.45 1.18
CA PHE A 125 -3.01 -1.19 2.18
C PHE A 125 -3.45 -0.29 3.35
N LYS A 126 -4.21 0.79 3.09
CA LYS A 126 -4.60 1.75 4.14
C LYS A 126 -5.53 1.15 5.20
N ASN A 127 -6.16 0.01 4.90
CA ASN A 127 -6.92 -0.79 5.86
C ASN A 127 -6.03 -1.36 6.99
N CYS A 128 -4.73 -1.55 6.75
CA CYS A 128 -3.80 -2.10 7.73
C CYS A 128 -3.05 -0.97 8.47
N PRO A 129 -3.08 -0.95 9.81
CA PRO A 129 -2.33 0.02 10.60
C PRO A 129 -0.82 -0.27 10.57
N ILE A 130 -0.02 0.80 10.67
CA ILE A 130 1.40 0.74 11.00
C ILE A 130 1.53 0.78 12.52
N ILE A 131 2.37 -0.08 13.10
CA ILE A 131 2.67 -0.04 14.54
C ILE A 131 3.25 1.34 14.93
N PRO A 132 2.81 1.96 16.04
CA PRO A 132 3.21 3.33 16.37
C PRO A 132 4.72 3.59 16.43
N SER A 133 5.50 2.60 16.87
CA SER A 133 6.97 2.70 16.90
C SER A 133 7.62 2.88 15.52
N GLN A 134 6.91 2.60 14.44
CA GLN A 134 7.41 2.78 13.07
C GLN A 134 6.88 4.04 12.38
N TRP A 135 5.90 4.76 12.94
CA TRP A 135 5.43 6.02 12.35
C TRP A 135 6.54 7.02 11.99
N PRO A 136 7.62 7.19 12.79
CA PRO A 136 8.70 8.09 12.44
C PRO A 136 9.42 7.74 11.12
N LEU A 137 9.29 6.50 10.64
CA LEU A 137 9.89 6.03 9.40
C LEU A 137 9.05 6.34 8.15
N PHE A 138 7.79 6.73 8.32
CA PHE A 138 6.84 6.99 7.24
C PHE A 138 6.42 8.46 7.20
N CYS A 139 7.39 9.37 7.39
CA CYS A 139 7.13 10.80 7.31
C CYS A 139 7.19 11.31 5.86
N ILE A 140 6.43 12.37 5.60
CA ILE A 140 6.51 13.17 4.37
C ILE A 140 6.60 14.64 4.73
N LYS A 141 7.09 15.44 3.79
CA LYS A 141 7.16 16.89 3.93
C LYS A 141 6.59 17.56 2.69
N TRP A 142 5.62 18.43 2.90
CA TRP A 142 4.97 19.19 1.84
C TRP A 142 4.75 20.63 2.28
N GLU A 143 5.10 21.59 1.42
CA GLU A 143 5.01 23.03 1.71
C GLU A 143 5.62 23.44 3.07
N LYS A 144 6.79 22.85 3.40
CA LYS A 144 7.52 23.03 4.67
C LYS A 144 6.81 22.48 5.91
N MET A 145 5.64 21.87 5.76
CA MET A 145 4.91 21.19 6.83
C MET A 145 5.23 19.70 6.85
N TYR A 146 5.23 19.12 8.04
CA TYR A 146 5.51 17.70 8.27
C TYR A 146 4.22 16.91 8.44
N TYR A 147 4.27 15.67 7.96
CA TYR A 147 3.19 14.70 8.11
C TYR A 147 3.78 13.30 8.32
N PHE A 148 2.98 12.37 8.85
CA PHE A 148 3.37 10.96 8.94
C PHE A 148 2.18 10.02 8.73
N TYR A 149 2.43 8.90 8.05
CA TYR A 149 1.42 7.88 7.84
C TYR A 149 1.27 6.97 9.05
N VAL A 150 0.01 6.62 9.36
CA VAL A 150 -0.33 5.63 10.39
C VAL A 150 -0.90 4.34 9.81
N ARG A 151 -1.05 4.28 8.48
CA ARG A 151 -1.54 3.14 7.70
C ARG A 151 -0.54 2.76 6.62
N LEU A 152 -0.51 1.49 6.22
CA LEU A 152 0.43 1.02 5.20
C LEU A 152 0.30 1.85 3.92
N THR A 153 1.46 2.17 3.32
CA THR A 153 1.54 3.01 2.12
C THR A 153 1.95 2.20 0.90
N PHE A 154 1.55 2.69 -0.27
CA PHE A 154 2.19 2.30 -1.52
C PHE A 154 3.67 2.71 -1.49
N GLY A 155 4.53 1.85 -2.05
CA GLY A 155 5.98 2.04 -2.10
C GLY A 155 6.76 1.34 -1.00
N CYS A 156 6.11 0.84 0.06
CA CYS A 156 6.80 0.03 1.08
C CYS A 156 6.92 -1.42 0.63
N ARG A 157 8.12 -2.01 0.76
CA ARG A 157 8.40 -3.40 0.38
C ARG A 157 7.47 -4.40 1.08
N SER A 158 7.19 -4.21 2.38
CA SER A 158 6.36 -5.15 3.13
C SER A 158 4.86 -4.91 3.02
N SER A 159 4.41 -3.76 2.48
CA SER A 159 2.98 -3.45 2.41
C SER A 159 2.16 -4.52 1.68
N PRO A 160 2.56 -5.00 0.49
CA PRO A 160 1.81 -6.03 -0.22
C PRO A 160 1.67 -7.32 0.58
N LYS A 161 2.76 -7.82 1.19
CA LYS A 161 2.73 -9.05 2.00
C LYS A 161 1.84 -8.95 3.22
N ILE A 162 1.94 -7.85 3.96
CA ILE A 162 1.14 -7.65 5.16
C ILE A 162 -0.35 -7.56 4.78
N PHE A 163 -0.68 -6.89 3.69
CA PHE A 163 -2.05 -6.78 3.22
C PHE A 163 -2.60 -8.09 2.64
N ASP A 164 -1.77 -8.88 1.97
CA ASP A 164 -2.17 -10.20 1.46
C ASP A 164 -2.66 -11.13 2.58
N HIS A 165 -2.12 -11.03 3.80
CA HIS A 165 -2.68 -11.75 4.95
C HIS A 165 -4.13 -11.37 5.26
N LEU A 166 -4.50 -10.09 5.09
CA LEU A 166 -5.89 -9.64 5.22
C LEU A 166 -6.75 -10.26 4.13
N SER A 167 -6.28 -10.29 2.88
CA SER A 167 -7.01 -10.88 1.76
C SER A 167 -7.19 -12.38 1.92
N GLN A 168 -6.15 -13.10 2.34
CA GLN A 168 -6.24 -14.53 2.69
C GLN A 168 -7.25 -14.78 3.81
N ALA A 169 -7.28 -13.92 4.84
CA ALA A 169 -8.27 -14.03 5.91
C ALA A 169 -9.70 -13.81 5.39
N VAL A 170 -9.91 -12.87 4.47
CA VAL A 170 -11.22 -12.65 3.81
C VAL A 170 -11.64 -13.91 3.05
N CYS A 171 -10.76 -14.50 2.23
CA CYS A 171 -11.04 -15.75 1.52
C CYS A 171 -11.39 -16.88 2.49
N HIS A 172 -10.58 -17.08 3.53
CA HIS A 172 -10.80 -18.11 4.54
C HIS A 172 -12.16 -17.95 5.23
N ILE A 173 -12.53 -16.72 5.61
CA ILE A 173 -13.84 -16.44 6.24
C ILE A 173 -14.98 -16.70 5.25
N ALA A 174 -14.85 -16.27 3.99
CA ALA A 174 -15.86 -16.47 2.96
C ALA A 174 -16.15 -17.97 2.72
N GLU A 175 -15.10 -18.76 2.59
CA GLU A 175 -15.21 -20.22 2.38
C GLU A 175 -15.77 -20.93 3.62
N ASN A 176 -15.23 -20.64 4.81
CA ASN A 176 -15.51 -21.46 6.00
C ASN A 176 -16.76 -21.01 6.78
N ASN A 177 -17.10 -19.72 6.74
CA ASN A 177 -18.24 -19.19 7.51
C ASN A 177 -19.46 -18.90 6.64
N TYR A 178 -19.27 -18.59 5.35
CA TYR A 178 -20.34 -18.19 4.44
C TYR A 178 -20.56 -19.15 3.27
N LYS A 179 -19.77 -20.23 3.18
CA LYS A 179 -19.89 -21.27 2.14
C LYS A 179 -19.81 -20.72 0.72
N VAL A 180 -18.92 -19.76 0.49
CA VAL A 180 -18.58 -19.33 -0.87
C VAL A 180 -17.79 -20.47 -1.52
N ASP A 181 -18.32 -21.05 -2.60
CA ASP A 181 -17.76 -22.29 -3.20
C ASP A 181 -16.41 -22.06 -3.88
N SER A 182 -16.20 -20.87 -4.45
CA SER A 182 -14.90 -20.48 -4.96
C SER A 182 -14.68 -18.98 -4.86
N ILE A 183 -13.56 -18.62 -4.24
CA ILE A 183 -13.04 -17.26 -4.17
C ILE A 183 -11.55 -17.28 -4.47
N LEU A 184 -11.13 -16.41 -5.39
CA LEU A 184 -9.73 -16.18 -5.74
C LEU A 184 -9.39 -14.74 -5.41
N HIS A 185 -8.20 -14.49 -4.87
CA HIS A 185 -7.75 -13.13 -4.59
C HIS A 185 -6.40 -12.81 -5.25
N LEU A 186 -6.28 -11.57 -5.71
CA LEU A 186 -5.05 -10.96 -6.19
C LEU A 186 -4.88 -9.62 -5.47
N LEU A 187 -4.11 -9.62 -4.38
CA LEU A 187 -3.99 -8.48 -3.47
C LEU A 187 -5.38 -7.98 -3.02
N ASP A 188 -5.80 -6.80 -3.46
CA ASP A 188 -7.06 -6.15 -3.12
C ASP A 188 -8.25 -6.57 -3.98
N GLY A 189 -8.01 -7.25 -5.10
CA GLY A 189 -9.05 -7.76 -5.99
C GLY A 189 -9.46 -9.19 -5.64
N PHE A 190 -10.76 -9.46 -5.75
CA PHE A 190 -11.36 -10.77 -5.51
C PHE A 190 -12.25 -11.15 -6.68
N LEU A 191 -12.28 -12.44 -6.98
CA LEU A 191 -13.15 -13.06 -7.98
C LEU A 191 -13.85 -14.24 -7.32
N THR A 192 -15.18 -14.20 -7.26
CA THR A 192 -15.98 -15.38 -6.92
C THR A 192 -16.58 -15.99 -8.17
N ILE A 193 -16.69 -17.31 -8.17
CA ILE A 193 -17.22 -18.08 -9.28
C ILE A 193 -18.20 -19.10 -8.70
N ASP A 194 -19.44 -19.06 -9.17
CA ASP A 194 -20.52 -19.92 -8.70
C ASP A 194 -21.18 -20.66 -9.87
N ALA A 195 -21.86 -21.77 -9.56
CA ALA A 195 -22.68 -22.48 -10.54
C ALA A 195 -23.84 -21.58 -11.00
N GLY A 196 -24.08 -21.54 -12.32
CA GLY A 196 -25.26 -20.91 -12.87
C GLY A 196 -26.53 -21.67 -12.51
N ALA A 197 -27.63 -20.93 -12.33
CA ALA A 197 -28.98 -21.51 -12.26
C ALA A 197 -29.39 -22.21 -13.57
#